data_AF-A0AA35TT00-F1
#
_entry.id   AF-A0AA35TT00-F1
#
_cell.length_a   1.000
_cell.length_b   1.000
_cell.length_c   1.000
_cell.angle_alpha   90.00
_cell.angle_beta   90.00
_cell.angle_gamma   90.00
#
_symmetry.space_group_name_H-M   'P 1'
#
loop_
_entity.id
_entity.type
_entity.pdbx_description
1 polymer ?
#
loop_
_entity_poly.entity_id
_entity_poly.type
_entity_poly.pdbx_seq_one_letter_code
_entity_poly.pdbx_strand_id
1 'polypeptide(L)'
;MLALEAALLNKGLLTAEELDARTRQFSDDPSAEVARRNDAGLAERVRRRIFQPQPLEQQAASPSRFAVGDAIVVRNIHPHRKSIGRAAMSGNHDHNGEHHPEPQSYAALRTKAIESLLIEKGLLSTDAIDVRVQAYEQDIGPLNGAKVVVRAWTDAEYKRRLLEDGTAAIAELGFFGAQGAEIIVLENTPTVHNVVVCTLCSCYPWPVLGLPPRWYKSDAYRARVVIEPRAVLQEFGLALDESVEVRVWDSNSDIRYMVLPERPEDTKNMDADALAALVTRDSMIGVAQVKTPMPTA
;
A
#
# COMPACT_ATOMS: atom_id res chain seq x y z
N MET A 1 13.09 5.84 -0.36
CA MET A 1 14.47 5.32 -0.22
C MET A 1 15.19 5.89 1.00
N LEU A 2 15.12 7.21 1.23
CA LEU A 2 15.79 7.89 2.36
C LEU A 2 15.52 7.28 3.75
N ALA A 3 14.30 6.81 4.04
CA ALA A 3 13.98 6.27 5.37
C ALA A 3 14.62 4.90 5.65
N LEU A 4 14.62 3.98 4.67
CA LEU A 4 15.23 2.65 4.84
C LEU A 4 16.74 2.77 4.96
N GLU A 5 17.36 3.54 4.08
CA GLU A 5 18.79 3.80 4.10
C GLU A 5 19.24 4.39 5.44
N ALA A 6 18.58 5.48 5.89
CA ALA A 6 18.89 6.09 7.17
C ALA A 6 18.72 5.09 8.34
N ALA A 7 17.71 4.21 8.28
CA ALA A 7 17.52 3.18 9.30
C ALA A 7 18.65 2.13 9.30
N LEU A 8 19.12 1.71 8.13
CA LEU A 8 20.24 0.76 7.99
C LEU A 8 21.55 1.36 8.50
N LEU A 9 21.81 2.63 8.16
CA LEU A 9 22.98 3.38 8.63
C LEU A 9 22.94 3.59 10.16
N ASN A 10 21.81 4.07 10.69
CA ASN A 10 21.66 4.35 12.13
C ASN A 10 21.75 3.07 12.99
N LYS A 11 21.32 1.93 12.45
CA LYS A 11 21.47 0.63 13.12
C LYS A 11 22.87 0.03 12.98
N GLY A 12 23.77 0.68 12.23
CA GLY A 12 25.12 0.18 11.95
C GLY A 12 25.12 -1.08 11.08
N LEU A 13 24.03 -1.37 10.36
CA LEU A 13 23.94 -2.51 9.46
C LEU A 13 24.69 -2.25 8.16
N LEU A 14 24.75 -0.98 7.74
CA LEU A 14 25.54 -0.46 6.63
C LEU A 14 26.28 0.80 7.08
N THR A 15 27.37 1.14 6.42
CA THR A 15 28.01 2.46 6.48
C THR A 15 27.72 3.26 5.20
N ALA A 16 27.81 4.60 5.28
CA ALA A 16 27.62 5.45 4.12
C ALA A 16 28.70 5.18 3.04
N GLU A 17 29.94 4.94 3.48
CA GLU A 17 31.07 4.63 2.60
C GLU A 17 30.87 3.32 1.84
N GLU A 18 30.48 2.22 2.52
CA GLU A 18 30.16 0.94 1.88
C GLU A 18 29.06 1.11 0.83
N LEU A 19 28.00 1.84 1.20
CA LEU A 19 26.84 1.99 0.33
C LEU A 19 27.14 2.87 -0.90
N ASP A 20 27.91 3.94 -0.74
CA ASP A 20 28.35 4.80 -1.84
C ASP A 20 29.37 4.11 -2.75
N ALA A 21 30.27 3.31 -2.19
CA ALA A 21 31.20 2.49 -2.97
C ALA A 21 30.44 1.45 -3.82
N ARG A 22 29.48 0.73 -3.23
CA ARG A 22 28.66 -0.24 -3.98
C ARG A 22 27.77 0.42 -5.03
N THR A 23 27.25 1.62 -4.74
CA THR A 23 26.48 2.38 -5.73
C THR A 23 27.34 2.77 -6.94
N ARG A 24 28.58 3.22 -6.70
CA ARG A 24 29.54 3.53 -7.78
C ARG A 24 29.88 2.30 -8.60
N GLN A 25 30.09 1.15 -7.96
CA GLN A 25 30.34 -0.11 -8.67
C GLN A 25 29.23 -0.44 -9.70
N PHE A 26 27.96 -0.33 -9.32
CA PHE A 26 26.83 -0.55 -10.27
C PHE A 26 26.68 0.57 -11.30
N SER A 27 27.15 1.78 -10.98
CA SER A 27 27.19 2.89 -11.94
C SER A 27 28.27 2.70 -12.99
N ASP A 28 29.44 2.20 -12.59
CA ASP A 28 30.60 1.98 -13.45
C ASP A 28 30.43 0.73 -14.33
N ASP A 29 29.69 -0.28 -13.86
CA ASP A 29 29.28 -1.46 -14.62
C ASP A 29 27.75 -1.64 -14.58
N PRO A 30 27.00 -1.03 -15.51
CA PRO A 30 25.54 -1.14 -15.57
C PRO A 30 25.03 -2.56 -15.81
N SER A 31 25.87 -3.47 -16.32
CA SER A 31 25.55 -4.88 -16.58
C SER A 31 25.76 -5.78 -15.36
N ALA A 32 26.37 -5.25 -14.29
CA ALA A 32 26.51 -5.96 -13.04
C ALA A 32 25.13 -6.25 -12.42
N GLU A 33 24.93 -7.54 -12.09
CA GLU A 33 23.74 -8.05 -11.45
C GLU A 33 23.97 -8.25 -9.95
N VAL A 34 22.88 -8.17 -9.18
CA VAL A 34 22.94 -8.47 -7.74
C VAL A 34 23.14 -9.98 -7.57
N ALA A 35 24.19 -10.36 -6.82
CA ALA A 35 24.47 -11.76 -6.54
C ALA A 35 23.29 -12.45 -5.86
N ARG A 36 22.89 -13.61 -6.38
CA ARG A 36 21.80 -14.42 -5.82
C ARG A 36 22.25 -15.11 -4.53
N ARG A 37 21.37 -15.12 -3.52
CA ARG A 37 21.51 -15.93 -2.30
C ARG A 37 20.17 -16.60 -2.03
N ASN A 38 20.18 -17.91 -1.85
CA ASN A 38 18.99 -18.65 -1.45
C ASN A 38 19.08 -19.05 0.02
N ASP A 39 17.97 -18.93 0.73
CA ASP A 39 17.82 -19.33 2.12
C ASP A 39 16.37 -19.81 2.29
N ALA A 40 16.17 -21.11 2.03
CA ALA A 40 14.85 -21.72 2.07
C ALA A 40 14.14 -21.53 3.42
N GLY A 41 14.91 -21.49 4.52
CA GLY A 41 14.37 -21.22 5.85
C GLY A 41 13.84 -19.79 5.99
N LEU A 42 14.58 -18.80 5.47
CA LEU A 42 14.13 -17.40 5.45
C LEU A 42 12.92 -17.22 4.52
N ALA A 43 12.95 -17.80 3.32
CA ALA A 43 11.85 -17.73 2.36
C ALA A 43 10.56 -18.34 2.94
N GLU A 44 10.64 -19.48 3.63
CA GLU A 44 9.50 -20.10 4.29
C GLU A 44 8.97 -19.24 5.45
N ARG A 45 9.85 -18.63 6.26
CA ARG A 45 9.41 -17.67 7.30
C ARG A 45 8.67 -16.48 6.70
N VAL A 46 9.14 -15.94 5.57
CA VAL A 46 8.46 -14.85 4.86
C VAL A 46 7.10 -15.33 4.34
N ARG A 47 7.04 -16.50 3.71
CA ARG A 47 5.79 -17.11 3.22
C ARG A 47 4.76 -17.26 4.33
N ARG A 48 5.13 -17.85 5.47
CA ARG A 48 4.24 -17.98 6.62
C ARG A 48 3.72 -16.65 7.13
N ARG A 49 4.59 -15.64 7.19
CA ARG A 49 4.19 -14.30 7.64
C ARG A 49 3.26 -13.57 6.67
N ILE A 50 3.24 -13.95 5.40
CA ILE A 50 2.29 -13.43 4.40
C ILE A 50 0.97 -14.18 4.48
N PHE A 51 1.02 -15.51 4.43
CA PHE A 51 -0.14 -16.36 4.14
C PHE A 51 -0.68 -17.14 5.34
N GLN A 52 -0.18 -16.92 6.56
CA GLN A 52 -0.76 -17.48 7.78
C GLN A 52 -1.24 -16.38 8.73
N PRO A 53 -2.36 -16.62 9.44
CA PRO A 53 -2.83 -15.71 10.48
C PRO A 53 -1.72 -15.44 11.49
N GLN A 54 -1.56 -14.17 11.86
CA GLN A 54 -0.63 -13.76 12.90
C GLN A 54 -1.44 -13.35 14.15
N PRO A 55 -0.97 -13.68 15.36
CA PRO A 55 -1.56 -13.13 16.57
C PRO A 55 -1.51 -11.60 16.54
N LEU A 56 -2.64 -10.95 16.88
CA LEU A 56 -2.73 -9.50 16.99
C LEU A 56 -1.93 -8.98 18.19
N GLU A 57 -1.87 -9.76 19.27
CA GLU A 57 -1.05 -9.46 20.44
C GLU A 57 0.35 -10.04 20.28
N GLN A 58 1.35 -9.15 20.25
CA GLN A 58 2.75 -9.53 20.40
C GLN A 58 3.21 -9.14 21.80
N GLN A 59 3.67 -10.13 22.57
CA GLN A 59 4.41 -9.84 23.79
C GLN A 59 5.69 -9.09 23.42
N ALA A 60 5.89 -7.92 24.00
CA ALA A 60 7.13 -7.19 23.84
C ALA A 60 8.29 -8.09 24.30
N ALA A 61 9.28 -8.28 23.42
CA ALA A 61 10.45 -9.12 23.72
C ALA A 61 11.34 -8.56 24.85
N SER A 62 11.06 -7.35 25.33
CA SER A 62 11.75 -6.71 26.43
C SER A 62 10.79 -5.79 27.19
N PRO A 63 10.97 -5.63 28.51
CA PRO A 63 10.21 -4.65 29.28
C PRO A 63 10.48 -3.23 28.75
N SER A 64 9.52 -2.33 29.00
CA SER A 64 9.72 -0.91 28.70
C SER A 64 10.99 -0.41 29.38
N ARG A 65 11.79 0.37 28.65
CA ARG A 65 13.00 1.00 29.19
C ARG A 65 12.71 2.20 30.10
N PHE A 66 11.44 2.60 30.17
CA PHE A 66 10.94 3.76 30.92
C PHE A 66 9.58 3.43 31.53
N ALA A 67 9.29 4.01 32.69
CA ALA A 67 7.99 3.96 33.34
C ALA A 67 7.09 5.11 32.87
N VAL A 68 5.78 4.94 33.04
CA VAL A 68 4.82 6.04 32.83
C VAL A 68 5.15 7.16 33.81
N GLY A 69 5.39 8.37 33.30
CA GLY A 69 5.80 9.54 34.09
C GLY A 69 7.28 9.86 34.03
N ASP A 70 8.12 8.98 33.47
CA ASP A 70 9.54 9.29 33.27
C ASP A 70 9.72 10.43 32.25
N ALA A 71 10.58 11.38 32.59
CA ALA A 71 11.02 12.40 31.65
C ALA A 71 11.96 11.76 30.62
N ILE A 72 11.46 11.53 29.41
CA ILE A 72 12.26 11.01 28.30
C ILE A 72 12.74 12.15 27.39
N VAL A 73 14.03 12.16 27.07
CA VAL A 73 14.58 13.05 26.04
C VAL A 73 14.44 12.36 24.70
N VAL A 74 13.37 12.67 23.98
CA VAL A 74 13.22 12.27 22.58
C VAL A 74 14.03 13.21 21.70
N ARG A 75 15.02 12.68 21.00
CA ARG A 75 15.64 13.41 19.89
C ARG A 75 14.75 13.22 18.67
N ASN A 76 14.14 14.31 18.20
CA ASN A 76 13.47 14.29 16.91
C ASN A 76 14.55 14.27 15.81
N ILE A 77 14.96 13.08 15.38
CA ILE A 77 15.90 12.89 14.27
C ILE A 77 15.12 13.02 12.96
N HIS A 78 14.44 14.15 12.75
CA HIS A 78 14.07 14.53 11.40
C HIS A 78 15.33 15.01 10.71
N PRO A 79 15.77 14.41 9.59
CA PRO A 79 16.82 15.00 8.79
C PRO A 79 16.31 16.36 8.34
N HIS A 80 16.78 17.43 8.97
CA HIS A 80 16.58 18.77 8.45
C HIS A 80 17.12 18.76 7.03
N ARG A 81 16.21 18.94 6.08
CA ARG A 81 16.52 19.14 4.67
C ARG A 81 17.41 20.39 4.62
N LYS A 82 18.73 20.24 4.69
CA LYS A 82 19.61 21.23 4.06
C LYS A 82 19.12 21.25 2.63
N SER A 83 18.57 22.38 2.21
CA SER A 83 18.11 22.63 0.87
C SER A 83 19.24 22.30 -0.10
N ILE A 84 19.23 21.08 -0.64
CA ILE A 84 19.92 20.79 -1.89
C ILE A 84 19.19 21.69 -2.87
N GLY A 85 19.87 22.74 -3.33
CA GLY A 85 19.30 23.74 -4.23
C GLY A 85 18.56 23.05 -5.36
N ARG A 86 17.39 23.58 -5.71
CA ARG A 86 16.74 23.27 -6.98
C ARG A 86 17.73 23.58 -8.10
N ALA A 87 18.44 22.56 -8.58
CA ALA A 87 18.99 22.63 -9.93
C ALA A 87 17.79 22.56 -10.87
N ALA A 88 17.49 23.67 -11.53
CA ALA A 88 16.48 23.72 -12.57
C ALA A 88 16.89 22.76 -13.70
N MET A 89 16.13 21.68 -13.88
CA MET A 89 16.19 20.88 -15.10
C MET A 89 15.28 21.56 -16.12
N SER A 90 15.86 22.53 -16.83
CA SER A 90 15.36 22.98 -18.13
C SER A 90 16.14 22.21 -19.19
N GLY A 91 15.47 21.31 -19.90
CA GLY A 91 16.04 20.56 -21.02
C GLY A 91 14.94 20.22 -22.01
N ASN A 92 14.92 20.96 -23.11
CA ASN A 92 14.09 20.74 -24.28
C ASN A 92 14.48 19.39 -24.92
N HIS A 93 13.53 18.51 -25.20
CA HIS A 93 13.80 17.23 -25.87
C HIS A 93 13.49 17.33 -27.36
N ASP A 94 14.54 17.55 -28.17
CA ASP A 94 14.50 17.30 -29.60
C ASP A 94 14.64 15.80 -29.87
N HIS A 95 13.72 15.25 -30.66
CA HIS A 95 13.71 13.86 -31.09
C HIS A 95 14.69 13.66 -32.26
N ASN A 96 15.83 13.01 -32.01
CA ASN A 96 16.55 12.17 -32.97
C ASN A 96 17.78 11.53 -32.31
N GLY A 97 17.79 10.21 -32.15
CA GLY A 97 18.97 9.49 -31.67
C GLY A 97 18.68 8.02 -31.38
N GLU A 98 19.57 7.16 -31.84
CA GLU A 98 19.60 5.70 -31.76
C GLU A 98 19.23 5.13 -30.38
N HIS A 99 18.63 3.93 -30.35
CA HIS A 99 18.24 3.20 -29.13
C HIS A 99 19.45 2.85 -28.25
N HIS A 100 19.96 3.82 -27.49
CA HIS A 100 20.80 3.55 -26.33
C HIS A 100 19.88 3.24 -25.13
N PRO A 101 20.18 2.20 -24.33
CA PRO A 101 19.45 1.98 -23.08
C PRO A 101 19.60 3.22 -22.19
N GLU A 102 18.48 3.77 -21.71
CA GLU A 102 18.53 4.90 -20.79
C GLU A 102 19.37 4.52 -19.55
N PRO A 103 20.27 5.41 -19.08
CA PRO A 103 21.07 5.14 -17.90
C PRO A 103 20.17 4.85 -16.70
N GLN A 104 20.52 3.82 -15.92
CA GLN A 104 19.77 3.44 -14.73
C GLN A 104 19.65 4.63 -13.78
N SER A 105 18.44 4.89 -13.28
CA SER A 105 18.24 5.99 -12.33
C SER A 105 19.09 5.77 -11.07
N TYR A 106 19.51 6.87 -10.41
CA TYR A 106 20.21 6.80 -9.14
C TYR A 106 19.45 5.96 -8.09
N ALA A 107 18.12 6.02 -8.09
CA ALA A 107 17.27 5.21 -7.24
C ALA A 107 17.43 3.69 -7.53
N ALA A 108 17.48 3.29 -8.80
CA ALA A 108 17.70 1.89 -9.18
C ALA A 108 19.08 1.41 -8.72
N LEU A 109 20.13 2.20 -8.97
CA LEU A 109 21.51 1.90 -8.53
C LEU A 109 21.61 1.78 -7.00
N ARG A 110 20.99 2.70 -6.26
CA ARG A 110 20.92 2.64 -4.79
C ARG A 110 20.18 1.43 -4.28
N THR A 111 19.10 1.03 -4.95
CA THR A 111 18.32 -0.15 -4.57
C THR A 111 19.17 -1.41 -4.75
N LYS A 112 19.83 -1.57 -5.90
CA LYS A 112 20.78 -2.67 -6.16
C LYS A 112 21.91 -2.71 -5.11
N ALA A 113 22.46 -1.55 -4.75
CA ALA A 113 23.52 -1.46 -3.77
C ALA A 113 23.07 -1.92 -2.36
N ILE A 114 21.90 -1.46 -1.90
CA ILE A 114 21.32 -1.89 -0.62
C ILE A 114 21.05 -3.38 -0.65
N GLU A 115 20.39 -3.89 -1.69
CA GLU A 115 20.05 -5.30 -1.82
C GLU A 115 21.31 -6.18 -1.77
N SER A 116 22.31 -5.84 -2.59
CA SER A 116 23.57 -6.57 -2.70
C SER A 116 24.33 -6.62 -1.37
N LEU A 117 24.46 -5.50 -0.66
CA LEU A 117 25.14 -5.46 0.64
C LEU A 117 24.39 -6.24 1.72
N LEU A 118 23.06 -6.18 1.74
CA LEU A 118 22.26 -6.93 2.72
C LEU A 118 22.26 -8.44 2.44
N ILE A 119 22.38 -8.85 1.17
CA ILE A 119 22.60 -10.24 0.78
C ILE A 119 23.97 -10.73 1.26
N GLU A 120 25.04 -9.97 1.01
CA GLU A 120 26.41 -10.32 1.44
C GLU A 120 26.53 -10.44 2.95
N LYS A 121 25.83 -9.58 3.71
CA LYS A 121 25.76 -9.66 5.17
C LYS A 121 24.80 -10.75 5.68
N GLY A 122 24.19 -11.54 4.81
CA GLY A 122 23.29 -12.65 5.16
C GLY A 122 21.93 -12.23 5.72
N LEU A 123 21.58 -10.94 5.65
CA LEU A 123 20.34 -10.38 6.21
C LEU A 123 19.14 -10.52 5.26
N LEU A 124 19.40 -10.60 3.95
CA LEU A 124 18.39 -10.84 2.92
C LEU A 124 18.77 -12.02 2.04
N SER A 125 17.78 -12.71 1.49
CA SER A 125 17.96 -13.71 0.44
C SER A 125 17.02 -13.38 -0.71
N THR A 126 17.47 -13.66 -1.94
CA THR A 126 16.73 -13.30 -3.14
C THR A 126 15.44 -14.09 -3.27
N ASP A 127 15.44 -15.37 -2.88
CA ASP A 127 14.24 -16.21 -2.85
C ASP A 127 13.18 -15.72 -1.84
N ALA A 128 13.59 -15.16 -0.71
CA ALA A 128 12.66 -14.56 0.26
C ALA A 128 12.05 -13.25 -0.24
N ILE A 129 12.81 -12.46 -1.00
CA ILE A 129 12.30 -11.25 -1.70
C ILE A 129 11.30 -11.69 -2.77
N ASP A 130 11.66 -12.66 -3.61
CA ASP A 130 10.84 -13.17 -4.69
C ASP A 130 9.47 -13.67 -4.18
N VAL A 131 9.44 -14.40 -3.07
CA VAL A 131 8.19 -14.82 -2.41
C VAL A 131 7.28 -13.63 -2.06
N ARG A 132 7.86 -12.53 -1.57
CA ARG A 132 7.08 -11.35 -1.19
C ARG A 132 6.62 -10.56 -2.41
N VAL A 133 7.44 -10.45 -3.44
CA VAL A 133 7.07 -9.80 -4.71
C VAL A 133 5.92 -10.56 -5.35
N GLN A 134 6.05 -11.88 -5.53
CA GLN A 134 5.02 -12.74 -6.12
C GLN A 134 3.69 -12.63 -5.38
N ALA A 135 3.72 -12.65 -4.04
CA ALA A 135 2.50 -12.55 -3.25
C ALA A 135 1.69 -11.27 -3.52
N TYR A 136 2.34 -10.11 -3.66
CA TYR A 136 1.64 -8.84 -3.95
C TYR A 136 1.36 -8.61 -5.43
N GLU A 137 2.04 -9.33 -6.33
CA GLU A 137 1.76 -9.28 -7.77
C GLU A 137 0.62 -10.20 -8.19
N GLN A 138 0.45 -11.35 -7.51
CA GLN A 138 -0.41 -12.44 -7.98
C GLN A 138 -1.54 -12.78 -7.01
N ASP A 139 -1.25 -12.83 -5.70
CA ASP A 139 -2.17 -13.42 -4.71
C ASP A 139 -2.97 -12.37 -3.92
N ILE A 140 -2.38 -11.20 -3.66
CA ILE A 140 -2.96 -10.18 -2.76
C ILE A 140 -3.32 -8.93 -3.56
N GLY A 141 -4.61 -8.72 -3.76
CA GLY A 141 -5.11 -7.59 -4.53
C GLY A 141 -6.60 -7.31 -4.36
N PRO A 142 -7.12 -6.30 -5.10
CA PRO A 142 -8.51 -5.84 -4.99
C PRO A 142 -9.58 -6.91 -5.24
N LEU A 143 -9.27 -8.01 -5.92
CA LEU A 143 -10.22 -9.11 -6.10
C LEU A 143 -10.61 -9.77 -4.77
N ASN A 144 -9.77 -9.69 -3.74
CA ASN A 144 -10.12 -10.15 -2.39
C ASN A 144 -11.23 -9.28 -1.80
N GLY A 145 -11.09 -7.95 -1.86
CA GLY A 145 -12.13 -7.01 -1.45
C GLY A 145 -13.42 -7.15 -2.26
N ALA A 146 -13.32 -7.40 -3.58
CA ALA A 146 -14.49 -7.64 -4.41
C ALA A 146 -15.31 -8.85 -3.91
N LYS A 147 -14.65 -9.95 -3.54
CA LYS A 147 -15.31 -11.13 -2.94
C LYS A 147 -16.00 -10.79 -1.61
N VAL A 148 -15.37 -9.95 -0.77
CA VAL A 148 -15.98 -9.46 0.48
C VAL A 148 -17.25 -8.66 0.19
N VAL A 149 -17.19 -7.70 -0.74
CA VAL A 149 -18.33 -6.86 -1.13
C VAL A 149 -19.47 -7.70 -1.69
N VAL A 150 -19.19 -8.61 -2.62
CA VAL A 150 -20.21 -9.47 -3.23
C VAL A 150 -20.88 -10.37 -2.20
N ARG A 151 -20.11 -10.94 -1.26
CA ARG A 151 -20.68 -11.73 -0.17
C ARG A 151 -21.58 -10.87 0.71
N ALA A 152 -21.17 -9.64 1.05
CA ALA A 152 -22.01 -8.73 1.83
C ALA A 152 -23.30 -8.30 1.08
N TRP A 153 -23.26 -8.20 -0.24
CA TRP A 153 -24.43 -7.90 -1.06
C TRP A 153 -25.42 -9.05 -1.22
N THR A 154 -24.99 -10.29 -0.98
CA THR A 154 -25.78 -11.51 -1.21
C THR A 154 -26.11 -12.28 0.07
N ASP A 155 -25.42 -11.99 1.18
CA ASP A 155 -25.61 -12.58 2.49
C ASP A 155 -25.72 -11.47 3.54
N ALA A 156 -26.95 -11.19 3.99
CA ALA A 156 -27.24 -10.13 4.95
C ALA A 156 -26.64 -10.40 6.34
N GLU A 157 -26.51 -11.68 6.74
CA GLU A 157 -25.88 -12.03 8.01
C GLU A 157 -24.37 -11.84 7.95
N TYR A 158 -23.74 -12.17 6.81
CA TYR A 158 -22.33 -11.84 6.58
C TYR A 158 -22.12 -10.33 6.59
N LYS A 159 -22.97 -9.56 5.91
CA LYS A 159 -22.90 -8.09 5.94
C LYS A 159 -22.96 -7.55 7.37
N ARG A 160 -23.88 -8.05 8.19
CA ARG A 160 -23.99 -7.66 9.60
C ARG A 160 -22.68 -7.91 10.36
N ARG A 161 -22.09 -9.10 10.22
CA ARG A 161 -20.79 -9.44 10.84
C ARG A 161 -19.65 -8.57 10.30
N LEU A 162 -19.63 -8.30 9.00
CA LEU A 162 -18.62 -7.47 8.35
C LEU A 162 -18.60 -6.03 8.86
N LEU A 163 -19.77 -5.46 9.14
CA LEU A 163 -19.91 -4.11 9.68
C LEU A 163 -19.65 -4.05 11.20
N GLU A 164 -19.81 -5.17 11.90
CA GLU A 164 -19.53 -5.29 13.34
C GLU A 164 -18.04 -5.55 13.63
N ASP A 165 -17.43 -6.50 12.92
CA ASP A 165 -16.01 -6.86 13.00
C ASP A 165 -15.48 -7.22 11.60
N GLY A 166 -14.93 -6.20 10.92
CA GLY A 166 -14.41 -6.36 9.57
C GLY A 166 -13.25 -7.33 9.51
N THR A 167 -12.38 -7.36 10.52
CA THR A 167 -11.22 -8.26 10.59
C THR A 167 -11.66 -9.72 10.61
N ALA A 168 -12.58 -10.07 11.53
CA ALA A 168 -13.08 -11.43 11.65
C ALA A 168 -13.84 -11.86 10.38
N ALA A 169 -14.67 -10.98 9.82
CA ALA A 169 -15.47 -11.29 8.64
C ALA A 169 -14.64 -11.49 7.36
N ILE A 170 -13.56 -10.73 7.14
CA ILE A 170 -12.68 -10.98 5.98
C ILE A 170 -11.84 -12.26 6.17
N ALA A 171 -11.55 -12.63 7.42
CA ALA A 171 -10.84 -13.87 7.75
C ALA A 171 -11.68 -15.12 7.44
N GLU A 172 -13.02 -15.04 7.47
CA GLU A 172 -13.91 -16.12 6.98
C GLU A 172 -13.65 -16.48 5.51
N LEU A 173 -13.10 -15.54 4.73
CA LEU A 173 -12.72 -15.75 3.32
C LEU A 173 -11.22 -16.03 3.15
N GLY A 174 -10.48 -16.20 4.25
CA GLY A 174 -9.04 -16.43 4.23
C GLY A 174 -8.20 -15.18 3.99
N PHE A 175 -8.78 -13.98 4.13
CA PHE A 175 -8.04 -12.73 3.96
C PHE A 175 -7.55 -12.20 5.30
N PHE A 176 -6.24 -12.09 5.43
CA PHE A 176 -5.55 -11.52 6.59
C PHE A 176 -4.13 -11.13 6.15
N GLY A 177 -3.37 -10.47 7.03
CA GLY A 177 -1.95 -10.22 6.78
C GLY A 177 -1.49 -8.83 7.21
N ALA A 178 -0.33 -8.44 6.68
CA ALA A 178 0.25 -7.14 6.98
C ALA A 178 -0.70 -6.00 6.58
N GLN A 179 -0.72 -4.91 7.34
CA GLN A 179 -1.60 -3.76 7.08
C GLN A 179 -3.09 -4.13 7.03
N GLY A 180 -3.51 -5.07 7.88
CA GLY A 180 -4.91 -5.42 8.12
C GLY A 180 -5.11 -6.06 9.48
N ALA A 181 -4.40 -5.55 10.50
CA ALA A 181 -4.56 -6.00 11.89
C ALA A 181 -5.94 -5.62 12.45
N GLU A 182 -6.44 -4.46 12.08
CA GLU A 182 -7.81 -4.02 12.36
C GLU A 182 -8.42 -3.45 11.08
N ILE A 183 -9.53 -4.04 10.64
CA ILE A 183 -10.26 -3.66 9.43
C ILE A 183 -11.64 -3.15 9.84
N ILE A 184 -11.95 -1.92 9.45
CA ILE A 184 -13.29 -1.33 9.56
C ILE A 184 -13.87 -1.17 8.17
N VAL A 185 -15.08 -1.70 7.97
CA VAL A 185 -15.81 -1.57 6.70
C VAL A 185 -16.79 -0.41 6.79
N LEU A 186 -16.73 0.48 5.79
CA LEU A 186 -17.48 1.72 5.74
C LEU A 186 -18.61 1.58 4.72
N GLU A 187 -19.84 1.42 5.18
CA GLU A 187 -21.00 1.25 4.31
C GLU A 187 -21.41 2.57 3.65
N ASN A 188 -21.47 2.58 2.32
CA ASN A 188 -22.16 3.63 1.57
C ASN A 188 -23.67 3.37 1.57
N THR A 189 -24.43 4.46 1.58
CA THR A 189 -25.91 4.46 1.55
C THR A 189 -26.38 5.57 0.61
N PRO A 190 -27.68 5.63 0.27
CA PRO A 190 -28.20 6.66 -0.64
C PRO A 190 -27.93 8.10 -0.18
N THR A 191 -27.63 8.32 1.11
CA THR A 191 -27.37 9.64 1.69
C THR A 191 -25.96 9.80 2.25
N VAL A 192 -25.11 8.77 2.21
CA VAL A 192 -23.73 8.82 2.74
C VAL A 192 -22.76 8.10 1.80
N HIS A 193 -21.73 8.82 1.35
CA HIS A 193 -20.63 8.29 0.57
C HIS A 193 -19.32 8.41 1.33
N ASN A 194 -18.64 7.30 1.57
CA ASN A 194 -17.35 7.25 2.26
C ASN A 194 -16.19 7.28 1.26
N VAL A 195 -15.09 7.92 1.64
CA VAL A 195 -13.82 7.93 0.90
C VAL A 195 -12.64 7.82 1.86
N VAL A 196 -11.63 7.04 1.51
CA VAL A 196 -10.49 6.74 2.38
C VAL A 196 -9.21 7.41 1.89
N VAL A 197 -8.40 7.91 2.82
CA VAL A 197 -7.08 8.50 2.56
C VAL A 197 -6.10 8.14 3.68
N CYS A 198 -4.81 8.35 3.44
CA CYS A 198 -3.80 8.43 4.48
C CYS A 198 -2.99 9.72 4.24
N THR A 199 -3.36 10.80 4.92
CA THR A 199 -2.76 12.13 4.68
C THR A 199 -1.25 12.12 4.97
N LEU A 200 -0.83 11.36 5.99
CA LEU A 200 0.55 11.33 6.45
C LEU A 200 1.48 10.49 5.57
N CYS A 201 0.97 9.45 4.90
CA CYS A 201 1.80 8.58 4.06
C CYS A 201 1.00 7.80 3.02
N SER A 202 0.62 6.55 3.34
CA SER A 202 0.02 5.60 2.40
C SER A 202 -0.60 4.38 3.08
N CYS A 203 -1.06 4.49 4.33
CA CYS A 203 -1.74 3.41 5.04
C CYS A 203 -2.94 2.90 4.21
N TYR A 204 -3.06 1.58 4.06
CA TYR A 204 -3.98 0.98 3.09
C TYR A 204 -4.27 -0.49 3.45
N PRO A 205 -5.50 -1.02 3.27
CA PRO A 205 -5.88 -2.37 3.72
C PRO A 205 -5.35 -3.46 2.77
N TRP A 206 -4.08 -3.82 2.90
CA TRP A 206 -3.41 -4.71 1.93
C TRP A 206 -4.10 -6.07 1.74
N PRO A 207 -4.61 -6.76 2.77
CA PRO A 207 -5.22 -8.09 2.57
C PRO A 207 -6.39 -8.11 1.59
N VAL A 208 -7.12 -7.01 1.49
CA VAL A 208 -8.34 -6.90 0.65
C VAL A 208 -8.14 -6.02 -0.58
N LEU A 209 -7.22 -5.05 -0.57
CA LEU A 209 -7.02 -4.13 -1.69
C LEU A 209 -5.63 -4.18 -2.33
N GLY A 210 -4.70 -4.99 -1.82
CA GLY A 210 -3.31 -5.04 -2.30
C GLY A 210 -2.51 -3.78 -1.96
N LEU A 211 -1.49 -3.48 -2.75
CA LEU A 211 -0.68 -2.27 -2.55
C LEU A 211 -1.39 -1.02 -3.08
N PRO A 212 -1.27 0.14 -2.40
CA PRO A 212 -1.95 1.36 -2.81
C PRO A 212 -1.45 1.86 -4.18
N PRO A 213 -2.35 2.32 -5.06
CA PRO A 213 -1.97 2.85 -6.36
C PRO A 213 -1.15 4.14 -6.23
N ARG A 214 -0.47 4.53 -7.31
CA ARG A 214 0.40 5.74 -7.31
C ARG A 214 -0.37 7.00 -6.93
N TRP A 215 -1.59 7.20 -7.46
CA TRP A 215 -2.40 8.39 -7.19
C TRP A 215 -2.78 8.52 -5.72
N TYR A 216 -3.06 7.40 -5.03
CA TYR A 216 -3.41 7.41 -3.60
C TYR A 216 -2.28 7.94 -2.73
N LYS A 217 -1.03 7.68 -3.15
CA LYS A 217 0.19 8.12 -2.46
C LYS A 217 0.62 9.55 -2.83
N SER A 218 -0.04 10.16 -3.83
CA SER A 218 0.33 11.48 -4.32
C SER A 218 -0.02 12.57 -3.30
N ASP A 219 0.79 13.62 -3.26
CA ASP A 219 0.51 14.80 -2.43
C ASP A 219 -0.81 15.47 -2.86
N ALA A 220 -1.14 15.44 -4.16
CA ALA A 220 -2.39 15.98 -4.69
C ALA A 220 -3.62 15.32 -4.04
N TYR A 221 -3.69 13.99 -4.01
CA TYR A 221 -4.80 13.30 -3.35
C TYR A 221 -4.77 13.52 -1.83
N ARG A 222 -3.61 13.28 -1.21
CA ARG A 222 -3.43 13.29 0.26
C ARG A 222 -3.70 14.65 0.89
N ALA A 223 -3.40 15.75 0.20
CA ALA A 223 -3.63 17.10 0.74
C ALA A 223 -5.06 17.60 0.49
N ARG A 224 -5.69 17.21 -0.64
CA ARG A 224 -6.94 17.83 -1.09
C ARG A 224 -8.19 17.09 -0.66
N VAL A 225 -8.18 15.76 -0.65
CA VAL A 225 -9.41 14.97 -0.41
C VAL A 225 -10.02 15.22 0.98
N VAL A 226 -9.23 15.65 1.96
CA VAL A 226 -9.71 16.01 3.30
C VAL A 226 -10.24 17.45 3.42
N ILE A 227 -10.04 18.29 2.40
CA ILE A 227 -10.45 19.71 2.38
C ILE A 227 -11.61 19.92 1.40
N GLU A 228 -11.46 19.36 0.19
CA GLU A 228 -12.40 19.54 -0.92
C GLU A 228 -12.77 18.18 -1.57
N PRO A 229 -13.29 17.21 -0.80
CA PRO A 229 -13.53 15.86 -1.28
C PRO A 229 -14.40 15.81 -2.54
N ARG A 230 -15.47 16.62 -2.62
CA ARG A 230 -16.36 16.63 -3.79
C ARG A 230 -15.65 17.05 -5.08
N ALA A 231 -14.77 18.05 -5.02
CA ALA A 231 -14.00 18.49 -6.18
C ALA A 231 -13.01 17.40 -6.63
N VAL A 232 -12.32 16.77 -5.68
CA VAL A 232 -11.43 15.63 -5.98
C VAL A 232 -12.21 14.46 -6.59
N LEU A 233 -13.36 14.09 -6.04
CA LEU A 233 -14.21 13.03 -6.59
C LEU A 233 -14.69 13.36 -8.01
N GLN A 234 -15.02 14.63 -8.28
CA GLN A 234 -15.41 15.08 -9.62
C GLN A 234 -14.26 14.91 -10.62
N GLU A 235 -13.00 15.13 -10.22
CA GLU A 235 -11.82 14.87 -11.07
C GLU A 235 -11.63 13.38 -11.37
N PHE A 236 -12.07 12.48 -10.49
CA PHE A 236 -12.16 11.04 -10.75
C PHE A 236 -13.38 10.65 -11.61
N GLY A 237 -14.21 11.62 -12.01
CA GLY A 237 -15.43 11.39 -12.78
C GLY A 237 -16.64 10.97 -11.94
N LEU A 238 -16.60 11.21 -10.62
CA LEU A 238 -17.70 10.97 -9.70
C LEU A 238 -18.29 12.29 -9.20
N ALA A 239 -19.41 12.70 -9.80
CA ALA A 239 -20.23 13.78 -9.28
C ALA A 239 -21.29 13.20 -8.34
N LEU A 240 -21.28 13.64 -7.07
CA LEU A 240 -22.29 13.27 -6.07
C LEU A 240 -23.26 14.43 -5.88
N ASP A 241 -24.55 14.10 -5.70
CA ASP A 241 -25.58 15.08 -5.36
C ASP A 241 -25.22 15.84 -4.06
N GLU A 242 -25.64 17.10 -3.96
CA GLU A 242 -25.36 17.94 -2.80
C GLU A 242 -25.95 17.38 -1.51
N SER A 243 -27.06 16.64 -1.60
CA SER A 243 -27.73 15.99 -0.47
C SER A 243 -26.99 14.78 0.09
N VAL A 244 -26.05 14.18 -0.65
CA VAL A 244 -25.27 13.01 -0.20
C VAL A 244 -24.12 13.48 0.68
N GLU A 245 -24.13 13.14 1.97
CA GLU A 245 -23.00 13.43 2.87
C GLU A 245 -21.73 12.71 2.39
N VAL A 246 -20.59 13.43 2.33
CA VAL A 246 -19.29 12.81 2.01
C VAL A 246 -18.45 12.70 3.27
N ARG A 247 -18.14 11.47 3.70
CA ARG A 247 -17.30 11.19 4.87
C ARG A 247 -15.90 10.78 4.44
N VAL A 248 -14.92 11.56 4.86
CA VAL A 248 -13.50 11.29 4.57
C VAL A 248 -12.85 10.61 5.77
N TRP A 249 -12.26 9.44 5.56
CA TRP A 249 -11.63 8.63 6.59
C TRP A 249 -10.11 8.64 6.41
N ASP A 250 -9.42 9.30 7.33
CA ASP A 250 -7.96 9.37 7.34
C ASP A 250 -7.36 8.21 8.15
N SER A 251 -6.63 7.33 7.48
CA SER A 251 -5.98 6.14 8.03
C SER A 251 -4.68 6.53 8.76
N ASN A 252 -4.82 7.16 9.93
CA ASN A 252 -3.72 7.72 10.71
C ASN A 252 -3.31 6.89 11.95
N SER A 253 -3.96 5.74 12.17
CA SER A 253 -3.66 4.78 13.24
C SER A 253 -3.36 3.38 12.65
N ASP A 254 -3.45 2.32 13.46
CA ASP A 254 -3.33 0.93 12.99
C ASP A 254 -4.62 0.37 12.36
N ILE A 255 -5.71 1.15 12.38
CA ILE A 255 -6.98 0.84 11.71
C ILE A 255 -6.84 1.01 10.20
N ARG A 256 -7.45 0.09 9.44
CA ARG A 256 -7.47 0.13 7.97
C ARG A 256 -8.91 0.07 7.48
N TYR A 257 -9.27 0.98 6.58
CA TYR A 257 -10.64 1.11 6.10
C TYR A 257 -10.82 0.52 4.71
N MET A 258 -11.97 -0.12 4.48
CA MET A 258 -12.46 -0.50 3.16
C MET A 258 -13.90 -0.01 3.00
N VAL A 259 -14.22 0.61 1.87
CA VAL A 259 -15.59 1.01 1.57
C VAL A 259 -16.39 -0.21 1.09
N LEU A 260 -17.58 -0.40 1.65
CA LEU A 260 -18.61 -1.28 1.10
C LEU A 260 -19.52 -0.41 0.21
N PRO A 261 -19.34 -0.44 -1.12
CA PRO A 261 -20.15 0.36 -2.02
C PRO A 261 -21.59 -0.17 -2.08
N GLU A 262 -22.51 0.68 -2.53
CA GLU A 262 -23.88 0.28 -2.83
C GLU A 262 -23.94 -0.68 -4.01
N ARG A 263 -24.84 -1.66 -3.94
CA ARG A 263 -25.11 -2.58 -5.05
C ARG A 263 -25.98 -1.87 -6.09
N PRO A 264 -25.57 -1.83 -7.38
CA PRO A 264 -26.43 -1.25 -8.42
C PRO A 264 -27.74 -2.03 -8.59
N GLU A 265 -28.86 -1.32 -8.78
CA GLU A 265 -30.21 -1.90 -8.76
C GLU A 265 -30.47 -2.95 -9.85
N ASP A 266 -29.81 -2.82 -10.99
CA ASP A 266 -29.93 -3.65 -12.18
C ASP A 266 -29.14 -4.97 -12.09
N THR A 267 -28.47 -5.23 -10.97
CA THR A 267 -27.62 -6.41 -10.78
C THR A 267 -28.30 -7.56 -10.03
N LYS A 268 -29.62 -7.48 -9.77
CA LYS A 268 -30.35 -8.46 -8.93
C LYS A 268 -30.19 -9.91 -9.38
N ASN A 269 -30.10 -10.14 -10.69
CA ASN A 269 -30.02 -11.47 -11.29
C ASN A 269 -28.58 -11.92 -11.63
N MET A 270 -27.57 -11.10 -11.32
CA MET A 270 -26.17 -11.46 -11.56
C MET A 270 -25.69 -12.48 -10.53
N ASP A 271 -24.86 -13.42 -10.98
CA ASP A 271 -24.13 -14.31 -10.09
C ASP A 271 -22.96 -13.59 -9.40
N ALA A 272 -22.28 -14.30 -8.50
CA ALA A 272 -21.20 -13.74 -7.70
C ALA A 272 -20.00 -13.28 -8.53
N ASP A 273 -19.64 -14.02 -9.59
CA ASP A 273 -18.49 -13.69 -10.43
C ASP A 273 -18.77 -12.45 -11.28
N ALA A 274 -19.97 -12.36 -11.83
CA ALA A 274 -20.44 -11.20 -12.58
C ALA A 274 -20.54 -9.95 -11.70
N LEU A 275 -21.00 -10.08 -10.44
CA LEU A 275 -20.97 -8.98 -9.48
C LEU A 275 -19.55 -8.56 -9.11
N ALA A 276 -18.65 -9.53 -8.90
CA ALA A 276 -17.26 -9.25 -8.52
C ALA A 276 -16.51 -8.47 -9.61
N ALA A 277 -16.83 -8.72 -10.88
CA ALA A 277 -16.28 -7.99 -12.01
C ALA A 277 -16.68 -6.49 -12.03
N LEU A 278 -17.78 -6.12 -11.39
CA LEU A 278 -18.21 -4.71 -11.28
C LEU A 278 -17.49 -3.97 -10.14
N VAL A 279 -17.11 -4.68 -9.07
CA VAL A 279 -16.50 -4.07 -7.89
C VAL A 279 -15.04 -3.73 -8.19
N THR A 280 -14.77 -2.45 -8.35
CA THR A 280 -13.41 -1.96 -8.63
C THR A 280 -12.67 -1.61 -7.35
N ARG A 281 -11.32 -1.61 -7.41
CA ARG A 281 -10.48 -1.05 -6.36
C ARG A 281 -10.94 0.34 -5.95
N ASP A 282 -11.22 1.19 -6.93
CA ASP A 282 -11.54 2.59 -6.73
C ASP A 282 -12.91 2.75 -6.03
N SER A 283 -13.86 1.84 -6.28
CA SER A 283 -15.12 1.79 -5.53
C SER A 283 -14.96 1.40 -4.06
N MET A 284 -13.98 0.55 -3.74
CA MET A 284 -13.67 0.15 -2.36
C MET A 284 -12.73 1.13 -1.64
N ILE A 285 -12.11 2.07 -2.35
CA ILE A 285 -11.47 3.27 -1.77
C ILE A 285 -12.50 4.38 -1.55
N GLY A 286 -13.55 4.40 -2.38
CA GLY A 286 -14.60 5.42 -2.36
C GLY A 286 -14.38 6.57 -3.34
N VAL A 287 -13.50 6.43 -4.34
CA VAL A 287 -13.32 7.45 -5.40
C VAL A 287 -14.16 7.19 -6.64
N ALA A 288 -14.88 6.06 -6.68
CA ALA A 288 -15.83 5.70 -7.72
C ALA A 288 -17.07 5.03 -7.11
N GLN A 289 -18.17 5.02 -7.85
CA GLN A 289 -19.29 4.12 -7.58
C GLN A 289 -19.18 2.87 -8.46
N VAL A 290 -19.80 1.78 -8.03
CA VAL A 290 -19.95 0.59 -8.88
C VAL A 290 -20.95 0.93 -9.97
N LYS A 291 -20.58 0.69 -11.23
CA LYS A 291 -21.43 0.94 -12.40
C LYS A 291 -21.56 -0.35 -13.19
N THR A 292 -22.76 -0.66 -13.66
CA THR A 292 -22.95 -1.66 -14.71
C THR A 292 -22.47 -1.09 -16.05
N PRO A 293 -21.84 -1.91 -16.91
CA PRO A 293 -21.55 -1.49 -18.27
C PRO A 293 -22.86 -1.10 -18.95
N MET A 294 -22.88 0.05 -19.63
CA MET A 294 -24.01 0.37 -20.51
C MET A 294 -24.15 -0.76 -21.55
N PRO A 295 -25.38 -1.20 -21.87
CA PRO A 295 -25.58 -2.13 -22.98
C PRO A 295 -24.94 -1.54 -24.22
N THR A 296 -24.03 -2.27 -24.87
CA THR A 296 -23.57 -1.93 -26.22
C THR A 296 -24.80 -1.93 -27.13
N ALA A 297 -25.15 -0.75 -27.63
CA ALA A 297 -26.23 -0.54 -28.60
C ALA A 297 -25.95 -1.25 -29.93
#